data_AF-X8AGF8-F1
#
_entry.id   AF-X8AGF8-F1
#
_cell.length_a   1.000
_cell.length_b   1.000
_cell.length_c   1.000
_cell.angle_alpha   90.00
_cell.angle_beta   90.00
_cell.angle_gamma   90.00
#
_symmetry.space_group_name_H-M   'P 1'
#
loop_
_entity.id
_entity.type
_entity.pdbx_description
1 polymer ?
#
loop_
_entity_poly.entity_id
_entity_poly.type
_entity_poly.pdbx_seq_one_letter_code
_entity_poly.pdbx_strand_id
1 'polypeptide(L)'
;MQKALAPDITTWPDDNPQLIGSRCADCGATTFPVQQRCPRCSGGQMSELLLPRRGTVVAWTTQGFPPGPPYAGPTGDAFSPFGSAWFSLAT
;
A
#
# COMPACT_ATOMS: atom_id res chain seq x y z
N MET A 1 -8.80 -6.62 18.47
CA MET A 1 -9.56 -6.68 17.20
C MET A 1 -8.73 -5.96 16.15
N GLN A 2 -8.41 -6.60 15.01
CA GLN A 2 -7.73 -5.91 13.91
C GLN A 2 -8.69 -4.92 13.24
N LYS A 3 -8.16 -3.77 12.81
CA LYS A 3 -8.92 -2.71 12.13
C LYS A 3 -8.06 -2.14 11.00
N ALA A 4 -8.67 -1.88 9.84
CA ALA A 4 -8.02 -1.12 8.78
C ALA A 4 -7.75 0.33 9.24
N LEU A 5 -6.51 0.78 9.10
CA LEU A 5 -6.14 2.18 9.40
C LEU A 5 -6.74 3.16 8.39
N ALA A 6 -6.82 2.75 7.12
CA ALA A 6 -7.46 3.47 6.02
C ALA A 6 -8.38 2.49 5.28
N PRO A 7 -9.69 2.46 5.59
CA PRO A 7 -10.62 1.48 5.01
C PRO A 7 -10.95 1.78 3.55
N ASP A 8 -10.74 3.01 3.09
CA ASP A 8 -11.01 3.48 1.73
C ASP A 8 -9.97 3.01 0.69
N ILE A 9 -8.82 2.50 1.13
CA ILE A 9 -7.73 2.07 0.23
C ILE A 9 -7.62 0.55 0.09
N THR A 10 -8.52 -0.21 0.72
CA THR A 10 -8.49 -1.68 0.72
C THR A 10 -9.88 -2.29 0.82
N THR A 11 -10.06 -3.49 0.25
CA THR A 11 -11.31 -4.27 0.41
C THR A 11 -11.30 -5.17 1.66
N TRP A 12 -10.33 -5.05 2.56
CA TRP A 12 -10.37 -5.76 3.84
C TRP A 12 -11.65 -5.40 4.63
N PRO A 13 -12.38 -6.36 5.23
CA PRO A 13 -11.95 -7.72 5.60
C PRO A 13 -12.42 -8.85 4.68
N ASP A 14 -12.73 -8.60 3.41
CA ASP A 14 -13.09 -9.66 2.45
C ASP A 14 -12.09 -10.84 2.51
N ASP A 15 -12.51 -12.06 2.14
CA ASP A 15 -11.64 -13.25 2.16
C ASP A 15 -10.39 -13.08 1.28
N ASN A 16 -10.52 -12.30 0.20
CA ASN A 16 -9.46 -12.04 -0.76
C ASN A 16 -9.23 -10.53 -0.91
N PRO A 17 -8.71 -9.82 0.12
CA PRO A 17 -8.65 -8.37 0.09
C PRO A 17 -7.65 -7.87 -0.97
N GLN A 18 -7.95 -6.73 -1.56
CA GLN A 18 -7.10 -6.04 -2.54
C GLN A 18 -6.84 -4.59 -2.12
N LEU A 19 -5.80 -3.99 -2.67
CA LEU A 19 -5.57 -2.55 -2.57
C LEU A 19 -6.38 -1.84 -3.67
N ILE A 20 -6.97 -0.71 -3.33
CA ILE A 20 -7.80 0.10 -4.22
C ILE A 20 -6.95 1.28 -4.71
N GLY A 21 -6.59 1.26 -5.98
CA GLY A 21 -5.87 2.33 -6.66
C GLY A 21 -6.74 2.99 -7.73
N SER A 22 -6.12 3.73 -8.64
CA SER A 22 -6.80 4.28 -9.81
C SER A 22 -5.99 4.16 -11.10
N ARG A 23 -6.68 4.16 -12.24
CA ARG A 23 -6.09 4.19 -13.58
C ARG A 23 -6.57 5.42 -14.35
N CYS A 24 -5.62 6.10 -14.98
CA CYS A 24 -5.89 7.23 -15.86
C CYS A 24 -6.32 6.75 -17.25
N ALA A 25 -7.47 7.21 -17.74
CA ALA A 25 -7.92 6.91 -19.10
C ALA A 25 -7.09 7.62 -20.17
N ASP A 26 -6.54 8.79 -19.87
CA ASP A 26 -5.82 9.62 -20.84
C ASP A 26 -4.43 9.08 -21.17
N CYS A 27 -3.71 8.50 -20.19
CA CYS A 27 -2.33 8.04 -20.37
C CYS A 27 -2.04 6.62 -19.86
N GLY A 28 -3.04 5.93 -19.32
CA GLY A 28 -2.91 4.56 -18.81
C GLY A 28 -2.12 4.43 -17.49
N ALA A 29 -1.70 5.52 -16.85
CA ALA A 29 -0.97 5.46 -15.59
C ALA A 29 -1.83 4.86 -14.46
N THR A 30 -1.24 3.95 -13.69
CA THR A 30 -1.83 3.39 -12.48
C THR A 30 -1.24 4.06 -11.25
N THR A 31 -2.08 4.41 -10.28
CA THR A 31 -1.66 5.06 -9.02
C THR A 31 -2.28 4.39 -7.81
N PHE A 32 -1.61 4.53 -6.67
CA PHE A 32 -2.14 4.12 -5.38
C PHE A 32 -1.80 5.20 -4.34
N PRO A 33 -2.75 5.57 -3.45
CA PRO A 33 -4.17 5.21 -3.45
C PRO A 33 -4.95 5.86 -4.62
N VAL A 34 -6.28 5.74 -4.64
CA VAL A 34 -7.18 6.44 -5.59
C VAL A 34 -6.84 7.93 -5.65
N GLN A 35 -6.69 8.47 -6.86
CA GLN A 35 -6.38 9.88 -7.13
C GLN A 35 -7.46 10.55 -7.98
N GLN A 36 -7.75 11.83 -7.71
CA GLN A 36 -8.67 12.66 -8.49
C GLN A 36 -8.06 13.19 -9.79
N ARG A 37 -6.72 13.29 -9.86
CA ARG A 37 -5.97 13.71 -11.04
C ARG A 37 -4.76 12.83 -11.23
N CYS A 38 -4.39 12.60 -12.49
CA CYS A 38 -3.21 11.82 -12.82
C CYS A 38 -1.92 12.58 -12.46
N PRO A 39 -1.03 12.06 -11.60
CA PRO A 39 0.25 12.71 -11.31
C PRO A 39 1.23 12.68 -12.48
N ARG A 40 0.96 11.87 -13.51
CA ARG A 40 1.80 11.77 -14.72
C ARG A 40 1.44 12.81 -15.78
N CYS A 41 0.15 13.05 -16.03
CA CYS A 41 -0.32 13.91 -17.14
C CYS A 41 -1.29 15.02 -16.71
N SER A 42 -1.62 15.14 -15.42
CA SER A 42 -2.59 16.09 -14.86
C SER A 42 -4.05 15.92 -15.33
N GLY A 43 -4.33 14.90 -16.16
CA GLY A 43 -5.66 14.53 -16.63
C GLY A 43 -6.62 14.21 -15.49
N GLY A 44 -7.91 14.47 -15.71
CA GLY A 44 -8.97 14.26 -14.71
C GLY A 44 -9.76 12.96 -14.90
N GLN A 45 -9.54 12.23 -15.99
CA GLN A 45 -10.26 10.98 -16.27
C GLN A 45 -9.61 9.82 -15.49
N MET A 46 -9.92 9.74 -14.20
CA MET A 46 -9.44 8.69 -13.28
C MET A 46 -10.59 7.74 -12.94
N SER A 47 -10.29 6.45 -12.91
CA SER A 47 -11.24 5.40 -12.50
C SER A 47 -10.59 4.51 -11.44
N GLU A 48 -11.36 3.97 -10.50
CA GLU A 48 -10.86 3.01 -9.52
C GLU A 48 -10.37 1.72 -10.19
N LEU A 49 -9.34 1.12 -9.61
CA LEU A 49 -8.74 -0.14 -10.04
C LEU A 49 -8.34 -0.98 -8.84
N LEU A 50 -8.83 -2.22 -8.77
CA LEU A 50 -8.33 -3.20 -7.81
C LEU A 50 -6.95 -3.69 -8.24
N LEU A 51 -5.94 -3.42 -7.42
CA LEU A 51 -4.56 -3.76 -7.71
C LEU A 51 -4.28 -5.25 -7.45
N PRO A 52 -3.30 -5.86 -8.16
CA PRO A 52 -2.91 -7.23 -7.91
C PRO A 52 -2.44 -7.44 -6.47
N ARG A 53 -2.75 -8.62 -5.91
CA ARG A 53 -2.34 -9.04 -4.56
C ARG A 53 -0.90 -9.51 -4.46
N ARG A 54 -0.22 -9.64 -5.60
CA ARG A 54 1.13 -10.18 -5.70
C ARG A 54 1.98 -9.22 -6.51
N GLY A 55 3.23 -9.11 -6.12
CA GLY A 55 4.23 -8.28 -6.77
C GLY A 55 5.63 -8.83 -6.50
N THR A 56 6.61 -8.10 -7.01
CA THR A 56 8.03 -8.42 -6.83
C THR A 56 8.64 -7.49 -5.79
N VAL A 57 9.40 -8.05 -4.85
CA VAL A 57 10.18 -7.23 -3.90
C VAL A 57 11.31 -6.54 -4.67
N VAL A 58 11.36 -5.22 -4.63
CA VAL A 58 12.39 -4.42 -5.35
C VAL A 58 13.45 -3.84 -4.42
N ALA A 59 13.12 -3.67 -3.14
CA ALA A 59 14.06 -3.27 -2.10
C ALA A 59 13.52 -3.76 -0.75
N TRP A 60 14.41 -4.13 0.17
CA TRP A 60 14.04 -4.61 1.48
C TRP A 60 15.11 -4.28 2.52
N THR A 61 14.73 -4.28 3.78
CA THR A 61 15.62 -4.12 4.92
C THR A 61 15.06 -4.86 6.13
N THR A 62 15.86 -4.93 7.20
CA THR A 62 15.44 -5.45 8.50
C THR A 62 15.32 -4.30 9.49
N GLN A 63 14.13 -4.15 10.08
CA GLN A 63 13.90 -3.24 11.20
C GLN A 63 14.45 -3.92 12.47
N GLY A 64 15.70 -3.62 12.82
CA GLY A 64 16.43 -4.23 13.93
C GLY A 64 16.12 -3.67 15.32
N PHE A 65 15.37 -2.57 15.40
CA PHE A 65 14.97 -1.89 16.64
C PHE A 65 13.54 -1.35 16.52
N PRO A 66 12.82 -1.07 17.62
CA PRO A 66 11.48 -0.52 17.55
C PRO A 66 11.42 0.79 16.73
N PRO A 67 10.48 0.94 15.78
CA PRO A 67 10.28 2.22 15.11
C PRO A 67 9.93 3.32 16.12
N GLY A 68 10.18 4.58 15.74
CA GLY A 68 9.76 5.73 16.52
C GLY A 68 8.23 5.86 16.62
N PRO A 69 7.72 6.84 17.40
CA PRO A 69 6.30 7.15 17.43
C PRO A 69 5.76 7.36 16.00
N PRO A 70 4.58 6.81 15.63
CA PRO A 70 3.51 6.26 16.49
C PRO A 70 3.53 4.72 16.66
N TYR A 71 4.69 4.07 16.67
CA TYR A 71 4.76 2.61 16.88
C TYR A 71 4.15 2.19 18.22
N ALA A 72 3.11 1.34 18.15
CA ALA A 72 2.35 0.86 19.30
C ALA A 72 2.65 -0.61 19.66
N GLY A 73 3.74 -1.17 19.11
CA GLY A 73 4.15 -2.55 19.36
C GLY A 73 5.14 -2.71 20.53
N PRO A 74 5.59 -3.94 20.82
CA PRO A 74 6.56 -4.22 21.88
C PRO A 74 7.90 -3.49 21.68
N THR A 75 8.53 -3.08 22.79
CA THR A 75 9.83 -2.39 22.83
C THR A 75 10.78 -3.07 23.82
N GLY A 76 12.06 -2.64 23.84
CA GLY A 76 13.08 -3.21 24.73
C GLY A 76 13.33 -4.69 24.42
N ASP A 77 13.52 -5.51 25.47
CA ASP A 77 13.79 -6.95 25.35
C ASP A 77 12.63 -7.74 24.73
N ALA A 78 11.42 -7.17 24.69
CA ALA A 78 10.26 -7.78 24.05
C ALA A 78 10.17 -7.52 22.54
N PHE A 79 11.05 -6.68 21.99
CA PHE A 79 11.07 -6.38 20.55
C PHE A 79 11.67 -7.55 19.76
N SER A 80 10.96 -7.97 18.69
CA SER A 80 11.50 -8.88 17.69
C SER A 80 11.72 -8.13 16.38
N PRO A 81 12.92 -8.21 15.77
CA PRO A 81 13.16 -7.67 14.43
C PRO A 81 12.20 -8.22 13.40
N PHE A 82 11.86 -7.40 12.40
CA PHE A 82 11.01 -7.80 11.27
C PHE A 82 11.52 -7.21 9.95
N GLY A 83 11.19 -7.87 8.84
CA GLY A 83 11.50 -7.38 7.50
C GLY A 83 10.50 -6.32 7.03
N SER A 84 10.99 -5.29 6.36
CA SER A 84 10.17 -4.33 5.61
C SER A 84 10.63 -4.30 4.16
N ALA A 85 9.68 -4.14 3.24
CA ALA A 85 9.94 -4.27 1.81
C ALA A 85 9.07 -3.35 0.97
N TRP A 86 9.65 -2.92 -0.14
CA TRP A 86 8.96 -2.25 -1.24
C TRP A 86 8.61 -3.27 -2.31
N PHE A 87 7.37 -3.22 -2.80
CA PHE A 87 6.86 -4.13 -3.81
C PHE A 87 6.54 -3.36 -5.10
N SER A 88 6.97 -3.91 -6.23
CA SER A 88 6.46 -3.55 -7.54
C SER A 88 5.29 -4.47 -7.88
N LEU A 89 4.11 -3.90 -8.11
CA LEU A 89 2.93 -4.63 -8.56
C LEU A 89 2.89 -4.59 -10.10
N ALA A 90 2.52 -5.69 -10.74
CA ALA A 90 2.33 -5.70 -12.19
C ALA A 90 1.11 -4.85 -12.56
N THR A 91 1.28 -3.75 -13.29
CA THR A 91 0.20 -2.80 -13.65
C THR A 91 -0.15 -2.78 -15.12
#